data_AF-A0A7Z6T692-F1
#
_entry.id   AF-A0A7Z6T692-F1
#
_cell.length_a   1.000
_cell.length_b   1.000
_cell.length_c   1.000
_cell.angle_alpha   90.00
_cell.angle_beta   90.00
_cell.angle_gamma   90.00
#
_symmetry.space_group_name_H-M   'P 1'
#
loop_
_entity.id
_entity.type
_entity.pdbx_description
1 polymer ?
#
loop_
_entity_poly.entity_id
_entity_poly.type
_entity_poly.pdbx_seq_one_letter_code
_entity_poly.pdbx_strand_id
1 'polypeptide(L)'
;MTTQPPEAERLHHLLDRLLRGVLLPEEREQLAVLVRELEADLHRYEEVVVGDLNEANIGLQREVARLTAGQCTHALAVCEQHHAVPVAGCPYPRCRAARGDQPTATPRAPGVVDLPDISNA
;
A
#
# COMPACT_ATOMS: atom_id res chain seq x y z
N MET A 1 15.34 23.09 47.77
CA MET A 1 14.52 22.42 46.74
C MET A 1 15.40 21.41 46.04
N THR A 2 15.19 20.12 46.30
CA THR A 2 15.96 19.06 45.62
C THR A 2 15.27 18.77 44.29
N THR A 3 15.88 19.20 43.20
CA THR A 3 15.47 18.77 41.86
C THR A 3 15.86 17.31 41.72
N GLN A 4 14.87 16.44 41.84
CA GLN A 4 15.03 15.01 41.61
C GLN A 4 15.49 14.84 40.14
N PRO A 5 16.53 14.03 39.87
CA PRO A 5 16.99 13.84 38.51
C PRO A 5 15.87 13.22 37.65
N PRO A 6 15.79 13.55 36.35
CA PRO A 6 14.82 12.95 35.45
C PRO A 6 14.90 11.42 35.48
N GLU A 7 13.76 10.75 35.38
CA GLU A 7 13.63 9.29 35.56
C GLU A 7 14.56 8.48 34.65
N ALA A 8 14.80 8.96 33.43
CA ALA A 8 15.76 8.37 32.51
C ALA A 8 17.19 8.38 33.06
N GLU A 9 17.64 9.48 33.68
CA GLU A 9 18.97 9.56 34.28
C GLU A 9 19.09 8.65 35.50
N ARG A 10 18.01 8.53 36.28
CA ARG A 10 17.94 7.61 37.43
C ARG A 10 18.06 6.15 37.00
N LEU A 11 17.33 5.73 35.96
CA LEU A 11 17.42 4.37 35.43
C LEU A 11 18.83 4.05 34.92
N HIS A 12 19.43 4.96 34.14
CA HIS A 12 20.80 4.78 33.64
C HIS A 12 21.81 4.63 34.77
N HIS A 13 21.67 5.42 35.84
CA HIS A 13 22.52 5.31 37.03
C HIS A 13 22.40 3.93 37.71
N LEU A 14 21.18 3.43 37.88
CA LEU A 14 20.95 2.11 38.48
C LEU A 14 21.49 0.99 37.58
N LEU A 15 21.34 1.09 36.26
CA LEU A 15 21.88 0.11 35.33
C LEU A 15 23.42 0.08 35.32
N ASP A 16 24.10 1.23 35.34
CA ASP A 16 25.57 1.28 35.43
C ASP A 16 26.07 0.61 36.72
N ARG A 17 25.39 0.84 37.84
CA ARG A 17 25.73 0.19 39.12
C ARG A 17 25.43 -1.31 39.13
N LEU A 18 24.38 -1.75 38.44
CA LEU A 18 24.05 -3.16 38.27
C LEU A 18 25.17 -3.87 37.51
N LEU A 19 25.59 -3.28 36.38
CA LEU A 19 26.63 -3.81 35.51
C LEU A 19 27.99 -3.90 36.23
N ARG A 20 28.26 -2.99 37.17
CA ARG A 20 29.45 -3.02 38.03
C ARG A 20 29.32 -3.93 39.25
N GLY A 21 28.15 -4.50 39.51
CA GLY A 21 27.89 -5.39 40.64
C GLY A 21 27.85 -4.70 42.01
N VAL A 22 27.65 -3.37 42.06
CA VAL A 22 27.71 -2.54 43.29
C VAL A 22 26.34 -2.03 43.74
N LEU A 23 25.30 -2.75 43.36
CA LEU A 23 23.92 -2.34 43.57
C LEU A 23 23.41 -2.77 44.95
N LEU A 24 22.99 -1.78 45.74
CA LEU A 24 22.50 -1.97 47.12
C LEU A 24 21.11 -2.61 47.13
N PRO A 25 20.69 -3.29 48.21
CA PRO A 25 19.37 -3.90 48.31
C PRO A 25 18.22 -2.94 47.97
N GLU A 26 18.24 -1.72 48.50
CA GLU A 26 17.21 -0.71 48.26
C GLU A 26 17.18 -0.26 46.80
N GLU A 27 18.35 -0.20 46.16
CA GLU A 27 18.48 0.12 44.74
C GLU A 27 17.93 -1.02 43.87
N ARG A 28 18.02 -2.28 44.31
CA ARG A 28 17.45 -3.44 43.60
C ARG A 28 15.94 -3.33 43.57
N GLU A 29 15.36 -2.96 44.71
CA GLU A 29 13.91 -2.75 44.81
C GLU A 29 13.47 -1.59 43.92
N GLN A 30 14.20 -0.47 43.93
CA GLN A 30 13.92 0.67 43.05
C GLN A 30 13.99 0.29 41.57
N LEU A 31 15.04 -0.44 41.16
CA LEU A 31 15.18 -0.92 39.79
C LEU A 31 14.04 -1.87 39.42
N ALA A 32 13.64 -2.78 40.31
CA ALA A 32 12.53 -3.69 40.08
C ALA A 32 11.19 -2.98 39.91
N VAL A 33 10.96 -1.87 40.62
CA VAL A 33 9.78 -1.02 40.42
C VAL A 33 9.80 -0.37 39.04
N LEU A 34 10.92 0.26 38.66
CA LEU A 34 11.07 0.91 37.35
C LEU A 34 10.91 -0.07 36.19
N VAL A 35 11.43 -1.30 36.32
CA VAL A 35 11.25 -2.36 35.31
C VAL A 35 9.78 -2.75 35.17
N ARG A 36 9.05 -2.93 36.27
CA ARG A 36 7.61 -3.25 36.23
C ARG A 36 6.78 -2.13 35.60
N GLU A 37 7.13 -0.88 35.87
CA GLU A 37 6.48 0.27 35.26
C GLU A 37 6.74 0.31 33.75
N LEU A 38 7.99 0.10 33.33
CA LEU A 38 8.36 0.06 31.92
C LEU A 38 7.71 -1.13 31.18
N GLU A 39 7.61 -2.30 31.81
CA GLU A 39 6.89 -3.45 31.26
C GLU A 39 5.39 -3.13 31.07
N ALA A 40 4.76 -2.46 32.03
CA ALA A 40 3.37 -2.03 31.91
C ALA A 40 3.19 -0.97 30.81
N ASP A 41 4.14 -0.06 30.64
CA ASP A 41 4.15 0.90 29.54
C ASP A 41 4.31 0.22 28.18
N LEU A 42 5.25 -0.72 28.07
CA LEU A 42 5.45 -1.50 26.85
C LEU A 42 4.18 -2.24 26.46
N HIS A 43 3.50 -2.86 27.44
CA HIS A 43 2.23 -3.54 27.19
C HIS A 43 1.15 -2.58 26.67
N ARG A 44 1.03 -1.38 27.24
CA ARG A 44 0.11 -0.34 26.75
C ARG A 44 0.46 0.10 25.32
N TYR A 45 1.74 0.30 25.03
CA TYR A 45 2.20 0.68 23.69
C TYR A 45 1.91 -0.41 22.67
N GLU A 46 2.12 -1.67 23.02
CA GLU A 46 1.79 -2.81 22.16
C GLU A 46 0.29 -2.85 21.86
N GLU A 47 -0.57 -2.73 22.87
CA GLU A 47 -2.02 -2.77 22.67
C GLU A 47 -2.52 -1.61 21.78
N VAL A 48 -2.11 -0.38 22.08
CA VAL A 48 -2.62 0.81 21.39
C VAL A 48 -1.97 0.98 20.03
N VAL A 49 -0.64 1.05 19.99
CA VAL A 49 0.06 1.47 18.76
C VAL A 49 0.09 0.35 17.73
N VAL A 50 0.36 -0.89 18.15
CA VAL A 50 0.42 -2.01 17.20
C VAL A 50 -0.98 -2.39 16.74
N GLY A 51 -1.98 -2.35 17.63
CA GLY A 51 -3.39 -2.57 17.30
C GLY A 51 -3.90 -1.59 16.25
N ASP A 52 -3.84 -0.29 16.55
CA ASP A 52 -4.34 0.77 15.67
C ASP A 52 -3.61 0.80 14.33
N LEU A 53 -2.29 0.62 14.34
CA LEU A 53 -1.49 0.61 13.11
C LEU A 53 -1.84 -0.59 12.23
N ASN A 54 -2.08 -1.75 12.82
CA ASN A 54 -2.46 -2.95 12.09
C ASN A 54 -3.85 -2.80 11.46
N GLU A 55 -4.81 -2.23 12.18
CA GLU A 55 -6.14 -1.93 11.63
C GLU A 55 -6.06 -0.93 10.47
N ALA A 56 -5.30 0.15 10.63
CA ALA A 56 -5.07 1.12 9.57
C ALA A 56 -4.39 0.49 8.34
N ASN A 57 -3.40 -0.40 8.56
CA ASN A 57 -2.72 -1.11 7.49
C ASN A 57 -3.68 -2.01 6.70
N ILE A 58 -4.52 -2.77 7.39
CA ILE A 58 -5.55 -3.62 6.76
C ILE A 58 -6.53 -2.76 5.95
N GLY A 59 -6.95 -1.61 6.48
CA GLY A 59 -7.79 -0.65 5.76
C GLY A 59 -7.15 -0.18 4.46
N LEU A 60 -5.88 0.25 4.53
CA LEU A 60 -5.11 0.68 3.35
C LEU A 60 -4.92 -0.45 2.33
N GLN A 61 -4.64 -1.67 2.77
CA GLN A 61 -4.50 -2.82 1.87
C GLN A 61 -5.81 -3.11 1.11
N ARG A 62 -6.96 -3.02 1.78
CA ARG A 62 -8.28 -3.17 1.15
C ARG A 62 -8.52 -2.08 0.11
N GLU A 63 -8.16 -0.84 0.44
CA GLU A 63 -8.34 0.29 -0.47
C GLU A 63 -7.44 0.19 -1.70
N VAL A 64 -6.18 -0.21 -1.51
CA VAL A 64 -5.28 -0.53 -2.63
C VAL A 64 -5.87 -1.62 -3.51
N ALA A 65 -6.35 -2.72 -2.93
CA ALA A 65 -6.97 -3.80 -3.70
C ALA A 65 -8.19 -3.31 -4.49
N ARG A 66 -9.03 -2.47 -3.89
CA ARG A 66 -10.20 -1.86 -4.55
C ARG A 66 -9.79 -0.96 -5.72
N LEU A 67 -8.83 -0.07 -5.50
CA LEU A 67 -8.33 0.85 -6.52
C LEU A 67 -7.64 0.10 -7.67
N THR A 68 -6.82 -0.91 -7.37
CA THR A 68 -6.16 -1.74 -8.38
C THR A 68 -7.17 -2.54 -9.20
N ALA A 69 -8.23 -3.06 -8.57
CA ALA A 69 -9.33 -3.72 -9.31
C ALA A 69 -10.04 -2.74 -10.26
N GLY A 70 -10.31 -1.50 -9.81
CA GLY A 70 -10.90 -0.45 -10.64
C GLY A 70 -9.99 0.04 -11.76
N GLN A 71 -8.67 0.07 -11.55
CA GLN A 71 -7.70 0.38 -12.60
C GLN A 71 -7.68 -0.69 -13.69
N CYS A 72 -7.83 -1.98 -13.33
CA CYS A 72 -7.92 -3.05 -14.32
C CYS A 72 -9.16 -2.92 -15.21
N THR A 73 -10.31 -2.55 -14.63
CA THR A 73 -11.55 -2.36 -15.40
C THR A 73 -11.51 -1.08 -16.23
N HIS A 74 -10.99 0.02 -15.68
CA HIS A 74 -10.84 1.26 -16.42
C HIS A 74 -9.83 1.12 -17.56
N ALA A 75 -8.70 0.43 -17.33
CA ALA A 75 -7.75 0.14 -18.40
C ALA A 75 -8.36 -0.73 -19.50
N LEU A 76 -9.21 -1.71 -19.16
CA LEU A 76 -9.94 -2.50 -20.16
C LEU A 76 -10.94 -1.65 -20.95
N ALA A 77 -11.76 -0.86 -20.26
CA ALA A 77 -12.75 0.01 -20.89
C ALA A 77 -12.08 1.08 -21.78
N VAL A 78 -10.97 1.66 -21.33
CA VAL A 78 -10.14 2.57 -22.13
C VAL A 78 -9.54 1.83 -23.33
N CYS A 79 -9.03 0.61 -23.16
CA CYS A 79 -8.52 -0.18 -24.28
C CYS A 79 -9.61 -0.49 -25.33
N GLU A 80 -10.83 -0.78 -24.90
CA GLU A 80 -11.98 -1.04 -25.77
C GLU A 80 -12.49 0.23 -26.46
N GLN A 81 -12.48 1.38 -25.78
CA GLN A 81 -12.92 2.67 -26.35
C GLN A 81 -11.87 3.32 -27.26
N HIS A 82 -10.58 3.13 -26.99
CA HIS A 82 -9.51 3.84 -27.70
C HIS A 82 -9.26 3.31 -29.12
N HIS A 83 -9.71 2.10 -29.45
CA HIS A 83 -9.48 1.51 -30.78
C HIS A 83 -10.72 0.82 -31.34
N ALA A 84 -11.49 1.56 -32.16
CA ALA A 84 -12.43 0.94 -33.10
C ALA A 84 -11.69 0.12 -34.19
N VAL A 85 -10.43 0.48 -34.49
CA VAL A 85 -9.51 -0.25 -35.39
C VAL A 85 -8.20 -0.51 -34.64
N PRO A 86 -7.68 -1.75 -34.62
CA PRO A 86 -6.41 -2.08 -33.98
C PRO A 86 -5.24 -1.30 -34.61
N VAL A 87 -4.43 -0.58 -33.81
CA VAL A 87 -3.18 0.06 -34.28
C VAL A 87 -1.95 -0.74 -33.84
N ALA A 88 -0.99 -0.85 -34.76
CA ALA A 88 0.28 -1.52 -34.50
C ALA A 88 1.09 -0.76 -33.43
N GLY A 89 1.70 -1.49 -32.48
CA GLY A 89 2.54 -0.91 -31.42
C GLY A 89 1.79 -0.40 -30.18
N CYS A 90 0.54 -0.81 -29.98
CA CYS A 90 -0.22 -0.45 -28.77
C CYS A 90 0.53 -0.87 -27.48
N PRO A 91 0.77 0.05 -26.51
CA PRO A 91 1.51 -0.26 -25.28
C PRO A 91 0.72 -1.13 -24.30
N TYR A 92 -0.56 -1.42 -24.59
CA TYR A 92 -1.42 -2.24 -23.76
C TYR A 92 -1.48 -3.69 -24.28
N PRO A 93 -0.84 -4.67 -23.61
CA PRO A 93 -0.67 -6.04 -24.12
C PRO A 93 -1.97 -6.84 -24.22
N ARG A 94 -3.07 -6.34 -23.64
CA ARG A 94 -4.40 -6.96 -23.72
C ARG A 94 -5.21 -6.50 -24.94
N CYS A 95 -4.75 -5.48 -25.66
CA CYS A 95 -5.41 -5.01 -26.88
C CYS A 95 -5.36 -6.10 -27.98
N ARG A 96 -6.45 -6.26 -28.73
CA ARG A 96 -6.54 -7.23 -29.85
C ARG A 96 -5.44 -6.99 -30.90
N ALA A 97 -5.01 -5.73 -31.08
CA ALA A 97 -3.88 -5.33 -31.91
C ALA A 97 -2.54 -5.94 -31.46
N ALA A 98 -2.30 -5.99 -30.15
CA ALA A 98 -1.06 -6.49 -29.56
C ALA A 98 -0.95 -8.02 -29.62
N ARG A 99 -2.09 -8.72 -29.74
CA ARG A 99 -2.15 -10.19 -29.87
C ARG A 99 -1.95 -10.69 -31.30
N GLY A 100 -1.92 -9.80 -32.29
CA GLY A 100 -1.79 -10.17 -33.71
C GLY A 100 -3.06 -10.75 -34.34
N ASP A 101 -4.17 -10.83 -33.60
CA ASP A 101 -5.46 -11.37 -34.05
C ASP A 101 -6.27 -10.35 -34.87
N GLN A 102 -5.65 -9.75 -35.89
CA GLN A 102 -6.42 -8.99 -36.87
C GLN A 102 -7.11 -9.97 -37.83
N PRO A 103 -8.45 -9.91 -38.02
CA PRO A 103 -9.04 -10.53 -39.19
C PRO A 103 -8.40 -9.85 -40.40
N THR A 104 -7.83 -10.63 -41.31
CA THR A 104 -7.30 -10.15 -42.57
C THR A 104 -8.40 -9.42 -43.32
N ALA A 105 -8.45 -8.09 -43.18
CA ALA A 105 -9.27 -7.25 -44.02
C ALA A 105 -8.66 -7.34 -45.42
N THR A 106 -9.30 -8.11 -46.29
CA THR A 106 -9.06 -8.02 -47.73
C THR A 106 -9.17 -6.55 -48.13
N PRO A 107 -8.15 -5.95 -48.76
CA PRO A 107 -8.19 -4.55 -49.13
C PRO A 107 -9.33 -4.35 -50.14
N ARG A 108 -10.35 -3.56 -49.75
CA ARG A 108 -11.38 -3.09 -50.66
C ARG A 108 -10.71 -2.05 -51.56
N ALA A 109 -10.63 -2.34 -52.86
CA ALA A 109 -10.02 -1.44 -53.83
C ALA A 109 -10.64 -0.03 -53.76
N PRO A 110 -9.84 1.05 -53.80
CA PRO A 110 -10.37 2.40 -53.80
C PRO A 110 -11.02 2.69 -55.15
N GLY A 111 -12.34 2.95 -55.17
CA GLY A 111 -12.97 3.59 -56.34
C GLY A 111 -14.31 3.05 -56.83
N VAL A 112 -15.20 2.53 -55.98
CA VAL A 112 -16.61 2.37 -56.36
C VAL A 112 -17.44 3.27 -55.46
N VAL A 113 -17.90 4.39 -56.02
CA VAL A 113 -18.90 5.26 -55.43
C VAL A 113 -20.24 4.58 -55.72
N ASP A 114 -20.91 4.04 -54.70
CA ASP A 114 -22.27 3.52 -54.85
C ASP A 114 -23.22 4.70 -55.12
N LEU A 115 -23.75 4.79 -56.34
CA LEU A 115 -24.85 5.70 -56.66
C LEU A 115 -26.12 5.22 -55.94
N PRO A 116 -26.91 6.12 -55.32
CA PRO A 116 -28.20 5.73 -54.76
C PRO A 116 -29.18 5.37 -55.88
N ASP A 117 -29.82 4.21 -55.72
CA ASP A 117 -30.91 3.72 -56.56
C ASP A 117 -32.14 4.63 -56.40
N ILE A 118 -32.41 5.44 -57.42
CA ILE A 118 -33.60 6.27 -57.55
C ILE A 118 -34.68 5.47 -58.29
N SER A 119 -35.24 4.48 -57.62
CA SER A 119 -36.43 3.75 -58.08
C SER A 119 -37.50 3.75 -56.97
N ASN A 120 -38.21 4.87 -56.86
CA ASN A 120 -39.61 4.92 -56.41
C ASN A 120 -40.19 6.31 -56.77
N ALA A 121 -40.85 6.35 -57.94
CA ALA A 121 -41.80 7.39 -58.35
C ALA A 121 -43.08 6.68 -58.80
#